data_AF-A0AAN0K8Q2-F1
#
_entry.id   AF-A0AAN0K8Q2-F1
#
_cell.length_a   1.000
_cell.length_b   1.000
_cell.length_c   1.000
_cell.angle_alpha   90.00
_cell.angle_beta   90.00
_cell.angle_gamma   90.00
#
_symmetry.space_group_name_H-M   'P 1'
#
loop_
_entity.id
_entity.type
_entity.pdbx_description
1 polymer ?
#
loop_
_entity_poly.entity_id
_entity_poly.type
_entity_poly.pdbx_seq_one_letter_code
_entity_poly.pdbx_strand_id
1 'polypeptide(L)'
;MLMLTTTAIDVDEELLNRCLVLSVNESREQTEAIHALQRHKQTLEGLLMENEKGYLTELHQNAQRLLKPLKVVNPFASQLTFLSDKTRTRRDHMKYLTLIQSIALLHQYQREVKTVEHRGTVIEYIEVERSDIVLANKLAHEILGRTLDEMPPQTRKLLLLIQGWIKESGQPKTEYHFTRKQLRDAVQWGDTQLKIHLARLVELEYLMLHKRGLTFCYELLFDGDAQSDNAYLCGLINIPEASPETVKITEKDNYDSARSGGNEKRSASGRGAVGGRSDKAITTKASAGKGSVPSGRVNGKSTVPATHGKPIVP
;
A
#
# COMPACT_ATOMS: atom_id res chain seq x y z
N MET A 1 10.64 2.91 12.62
CA MET A 1 10.14 3.08 11.23
C MET A 1 9.20 4.26 11.23
N LEU A 2 9.37 5.19 10.29
CA LEU A 2 8.58 6.41 10.23
C LEU A 2 7.57 6.26 9.08
N MET A 3 6.28 6.21 9.42
CA MET A 3 5.20 6.26 8.44
C MET A 3 4.60 7.65 8.47
N LEU A 4 4.50 8.27 7.30
CA LEU A 4 3.87 9.57 7.11
C LEU A 4 2.71 9.39 6.14
N THR A 5 1.58 10.00 6.47
CA THR A 5 0.48 10.18 5.53
C THR A 5 0.43 11.65 5.15
N THR A 6 0.28 11.95 3.86
CA THR A 6 0.14 13.31 3.36
C THR A 6 -0.90 13.33 2.27
N THR A 7 -1.68 14.40 2.22
CA THR A 7 -2.55 14.75 1.09
C THR A 7 -1.84 15.67 0.09
N ALA A 8 -0.62 16.10 0.39
CA ALA A 8 0.20 16.89 -0.52
C ALA A 8 0.55 16.04 -1.75
N ILE A 9 0.24 16.58 -2.93
CA ILE A 9 0.50 15.94 -4.21
C ILE A 9 2.01 15.91 -4.49
N ASP A 10 2.71 16.99 -4.13
CA ASP A 10 4.15 17.12 -4.32
C ASP A 10 4.84 16.91 -2.98
N VAL A 11 5.59 15.81 -2.91
CA VAL A 11 6.46 15.48 -1.79
C VAL A 11 7.87 15.91 -2.16
N ASP A 12 8.58 16.46 -1.19
CA ASP A 12 9.97 16.85 -1.36
C ASP A 12 10.82 15.71 -1.95
N GLU A 13 11.68 16.03 -2.91
CA GLU A 13 12.44 15.04 -3.67
C GLU A 13 13.42 14.25 -2.77
N GLU A 14 13.95 14.88 -1.72
CA GLU A 14 14.81 14.21 -0.75
C GLU A 14 14.03 13.13 0.02
N LEU A 15 12.77 13.40 0.36
CA LEU A 15 11.86 12.43 0.97
C LEU A 15 11.48 11.31 -0.01
N LEU A 16 11.15 11.63 -1.26
CA LEU A 16 10.86 10.63 -2.31
C LEU A 16 12.04 9.68 -2.53
N ASN A 17 13.26 10.19 -2.43
CA ASN A 17 14.47 9.40 -2.58
C ASN A 17 14.75 8.49 -1.37
N ARG A 18 14.28 8.84 -0.17
CA ARG A 18 14.52 8.09 1.08
C ARG A 18 13.39 7.14 1.47
N CYS A 19 12.16 7.47 1.10
CA CYS A 19 10.97 6.71 1.47
C CYS A 19 10.48 5.81 0.32
N LEU A 20 9.61 4.85 0.66
CA LEU A 20 8.75 4.17 -0.31
C LEU A 20 7.42 4.91 -0.34
N VAL A 21 6.95 5.30 -1.53
CA VAL A 21 5.68 6.00 -1.70
C VAL A 21 4.60 4.98 -2.02
N LEU A 22 3.60 4.90 -1.15
CA LEU A 22 2.42 4.06 -1.36
C LEU A 22 1.24 4.96 -1.71
N SER A 23 0.70 4.81 -2.91
CA SER A 23 -0.51 5.51 -3.35
C SER A 23 -1.76 4.77 -2.87
N VAL A 24 -2.79 5.53 -2.48
CA VAL A 24 -4.10 4.96 -2.15
C VAL A 24 -4.73 4.34 -3.41
N ASN A 25 -5.32 3.15 -3.26
CA ASN A 25 -6.11 2.56 -4.34
C ASN A 25 -7.46 3.27 -4.44
N GLU A 26 -7.63 4.04 -5.51
CA GLU A 26 -8.85 4.80 -5.83
C GLU A 26 -9.69 4.11 -6.92
N SER A 27 -9.56 2.79 -7.09
CA SER A 27 -10.38 2.07 -8.06
C SER A 27 -11.84 2.01 -7.60
N ARG A 28 -12.74 1.81 -8.57
CA ARG A 28 -14.17 1.67 -8.30
C ARG A 28 -14.43 0.43 -7.44
N GLU A 29 -13.78 -0.68 -7.77
CA GLU A 29 -13.90 -1.96 -7.05
C GLU A 29 -13.47 -1.80 -5.59
N GLN A 30 -12.36 -1.08 -5.35
CA GLN A 30 -11.91 -0.79 -4.01
C GLN A 30 -12.91 0.08 -3.24
N THR A 31 -13.49 1.08 -3.88
CA THR A 31 -14.50 1.96 -3.28
C THR A 31 -15.78 1.18 -2.94
N GLU A 32 -16.23 0.31 -3.83
CA GLU A 32 -17.38 -0.57 -3.62
C GLU A 32 -17.13 -1.56 -2.47
N ALA A 33 -15.92 -2.14 -2.39
CA ALA A 33 -15.51 -3.01 -1.29
C ALA A 33 -15.49 -2.27 0.06
N ILE A 34 -14.98 -1.03 0.09
CA ILE A 34 -15.02 -0.18 1.28
C ILE A 34 -16.47 0.10 1.71
N HIS A 35 -17.36 0.46 0.78
CA HIS A 35 -18.77 0.70 1.10
C HIS A 35 -19.47 -0.57 1.61
N ALA A 36 -19.17 -1.73 1.02
CA ALA A 36 -19.69 -3.01 1.48
C ALA A 36 -19.25 -3.31 2.92
N LEU A 37 -17.96 -3.13 3.22
CA LEU A 37 -17.42 -3.32 4.56
C LEU A 37 -18.00 -2.31 5.57
N GLN A 38 -18.18 -1.05 5.18
CA GLN A 38 -18.80 -0.02 6.03
C GLN A 38 -20.25 -0.37 6.37
N ARG A 39 -21.03 -0.88 5.41
CA ARG A 39 -22.38 -1.39 5.67
C ARG A 39 -22.36 -2.62 6.57
N HIS A 40 -21.46 -3.56 6.30
CA HIS A 40 -21.30 -4.76 7.12
C HIS A 40 -20.95 -4.43 8.58
N LYS A 41 -20.12 -3.41 8.83
CA LYS A 41 -19.80 -2.95 10.19
C LYS A 41 -21.01 -2.47 11.00
N GLN A 42 -22.10 -2.07 10.34
CA GLN A 42 -23.33 -1.64 11.02
C GLN A 42 -24.24 -2.83 11.41
N THR A 43 -23.85 -4.07 11.09
CA THR A 43 -24.59 -5.28 11.50
C THR A 43 -24.08 -5.82 12.84
N LEU A 44 -24.86 -6.70 13.48
CA LEU A 44 -24.43 -7.40 14.70
C LEU A 44 -23.15 -8.23 14.47
N GLU A 45 -23.05 -8.89 13.31
CA GLU A 45 -21.87 -9.66 12.92
C GLU A 45 -20.64 -8.75 12.76
N GLY A 46 -20.80 -7.57 12.16
CA GLY A 46 -19.75 -6.56 12.04
C GLY A 46 -19.25 -6.04 13.39
N LEU A 47 -20.15 -5.81 14.35
CA LEU A 47 -19.79 -5.40 15.71
C LEU A 47 -19.01 -6.50 16.46
N LEU A 48 -19.38 -7.78 16.26
CA LEU A 48 -18.63 -8.90 16.83
C LEU A 48 -17.24 -9.04 16.20
N MET A 49 -17.11 -8.87 14.88
CA MET A 49 -15.80 -8.85 14.21
C MET A 49 -14.90 -7.70 14.68
N GLU A 50 -15.47 -6.56 15.07
CA GLU A 50 -14.67 -5.46 15.63
C GLU A 50 -14.02 -5.84 16.96
N ASN A 51 -14.67 -6.68 17.77
CA ASN A 51 -14.03 -7.29 18.94
C ASN A 51 -12.93 -8.31 18.56
N GLU A 52 -13.10 -9.06 17.47
CA GLU A 52 -12.06 -9.99 16.98
C GLU A 52 -10.82 -9.29 16.42
N LYS A 53 -10.94 -8.05 15.95
CA LYS A 53 -9.82 -7.26 15.43
C LYS A 53 -8.68 -7.17 16.44
N GLY A 54 -9.00 -7.01 17.73
CA GLY A 54 -8.00 -6.96 18.80
C GLY A 54 -7.20 -8.26 18.87
N TYR A 55 -7.91 -9.40 18.89
CA TYR A 55 -7.31 -10.72 18.89
C TYR A 55 -6.41 -10.96 17.67
N LEU A 56 -6.87 -10.63 16.46
CA LEU A 56 -6.08 -10.78 15.24
C LEU A 56 -4.83 -9.89 15.25
N THR A 57 -4.95 -8.65 15.75
CA THR A 57 -3.81 -7.75 15.89
C THR A 57 -2.76 -8.32 16.84
N GLU A 58 -3.20 -8.84 17.99
CA GLU A 58 -2.31 -9.49 18.96
C GLU A 58 -1.66 -10.75 18.39
N LEU A 59 -2.42 -11.56 17.65
CA LEU A 59 -1.90 -12.74 16.94
C LEU A 59 -0.76 -12.36 15.99
N HIS A 60 -0.95 -11.33 15.15
CA HIS A 60 0.09 -10.86 14.23
C HIS A 60 1.30 -10.27 14.97
N GLN A 61 1.09 -9.52 16.07
CA GLN A 61 2.19 -9.02 16.89
C GLN A 61 2.99 -10.17 17.51
N ASN A 62 2.33 -11.20 18.02
CA ASN A 62 2.98 -12.38 18.58
C ASN A 62 3.74 -13.16 17.49
N ALA A 63 3.16 -13.31 16.29
CA ALA A 63 3.87 -13.90 15.15
C ALA A 63 5.15 -13.12 14.80
N GLN A 64 5.11 -11.78 14.80
CA GLN A 64 6.30 -10.95 14.58
C GLN A 64 7.34 -11.10 15.70
N ARG A 65 6.93 -11.24 16.96
CA ARG A 65 7.84 -11.44 18.10
C ARG A 65 8.57 -12.79 18.06
N LEU A 66 8.01 -13.79 17.39
CA LEU A 66 8.65 -15.10 17.27
C LEU A 66 9.82 -15.07 16.28
N LEU A 67 9.84 -14.15 15.32
CA LEU A 67 10.91 -14.05 14.32
C LEU A 67 12.28 -13.95 14.99
N LYS A 68 13.19 -14.87 14.65
CA LYS A 68 14.56 -14.82 15.12
C LYS A 68 15.35 -13.80 14.30
N PRO A 69 16.33 -13.09 14.90
CA PRO A 69 17.16 -12.11 14.22
C PRO A 69 18.27 -12.77 13.38
N LEU A 70 17.89 -13.64 12.44
CA LEU A 70 18.83 -14.38 11.58
C LEU A 70 19.41 -13.48 10.48
N LYS A 71 20.64 -13.79 10.05
CA LYS A 71 21.22 -13.16 8.85
C LYS A 71 20.58 -13.78 7.61
N VAL A 72 20.38 -12.96 6.59
CA VAL A 72 19.88 -13.41 5.29
C VAL A 72 20.98 -13.23 4.26
N VAL A 73 21.38 -14.33 3.63
CA VAL A 73 22.34 -14.35 2.54
C VAL A 73 21.57 -14.52 1.24
N ASN A 74 21.89 -13.73 0.22
CA ASN A 74 21.30 -13.86 -1.10
C ASN A 74 22.32 -14.43 -2.09
N PRO A 75 22.28 -15.75 -2.39
CA PRO A 75 23.18 -16.37 -3.37
C PRO A 75 23.05 -15.79 -4.79
N PHE A 76 21.91 -15.18 -5.09
CA PHE A 76 21.59 -14.60 -6.40
C PHE A 76 21.96 -13.12 -6.50
N ALA A 77 22.51 -12.50 -5.45
CA ALA A 77 22.77 -11.06 -5.41
C ALA A 77 23.61 -10.54 -6.58
N SER A 78 24.61 -11.30 -7.03
CA SER A 78 25.46 -10.95 -8.17
C SER A 78 24.73 -10.94 -9.52
N GLN A 79 23.60 -11.65 -9.62
CA GLN A 79 22.77 -11.74 -10.81
C GLN A 79 21.64 -10.70 -10.80
N LEU A 80 21.43 -9.98 -9.69
CA LEU A 80 20.41 -8.95 -9.58
C LEU A 80 20.99 -7.62 -10.03
N THR A 81 21.03 -7.40 -11.34
CA THR A 81 21.43 -6.10 -11.89
C THR A 81 20.37 -5.03 -11.63
N PHE A 82 20.80 -3.78 -11.64
CA PHE A 82 19.92 -2.62 -11.51
C PHE A 82 20.48 -1.51 -12.38
N LEU A 83 19.62 -0.62 -12.89
CA LEU A 83 20.04 0.58 -13.60
C LEU A 83 21.12 1.34 -12.80
N SER A 84 22.21 1.73 -13.46
CA SER A 84 23.36 2.42 -12.84
C SER A 84 23.54 3.86 -13.34
N ASP A 85 22.59 4.34 -14.12
CA ASP A 85 22.58 5.62 -14.83
C ASP A 85 22.26 6.83 -13.92
N LYS A 86 21.45 6.64 -12.86
CA LYS A 86 21.04 7.72 -11.95
C LYS A 86 21.55 7.50 -10.51
N THR A 87 21.94 8.56 -9.81
CA THR A 87 22.40 8.47 -8.40
C THR A 87 21.33 7.90 -7.46
N ARG A 88 20.06 8.14 -7.77
CA ARG A 88 18.89 7.59 -7.07
C ARG A 88 18.85 6.06 -7.07
N THR A 89 19.28 5.41 -8.15
CA THR A 89 19.21 3.96 -8.29
C THR A 89 20.08 3.23 -7.26
N ARG A 90 21.11 3.88 -6.72
CA ARG A 90 21.90 3.34 -5.59
C ARG A 90 21.03 3.06 -4.37
N ARG A 91 20.10 3.98 -4.04
CA ARG A 91 19.18 3.83 -2.90
C ARG A 91 18.10 2.80 -3.22
N ASP A 92 17.52 2.87 -4.41
CA ASP A 92 16.43 1.97 -4.80
C ASP A 92 16.92 0.53 -4.96
N HIS A 93 18.16 0.31 -5.40
CA HIS A 93 18.79 -1.00 -5.41
C HIS A 93 18.93 -1.57 -3.98
N MET A 94 19.37 -0.76 -3.01
CA MET A 94 19.41 -1.20 -1.60
C MET A 94 18.02 -1.49 -1.04
N LYS A 95 17.00 -0.68 -1.39
CA LYS A 95 15.60 -0.93 -1.00
C LYS A 95 15.12 -2.28 -1.57
N TYR A 96 15.43 -2.56 -2.83
CA TYR A 96 15.06 -3.82 -3.50
C TYR A 96 15.74 -5.04 -2.85
N LEU A 97 17.05 -4.97 -2.58
CA LEU A 97 17.74 -6.06 -1.86
C LEU A 97 17.19 -6.26 -0.45
N THR A 98 16.86 -5.17 0.25
CA THR A 98 16.25 -5.23 1.58
C THR A 98 14.86 -5.85 1.55
N LEU A 99 14.08 -5.58 0.49
CA LEU A 99 12.77 -6.20 0.28
C LEU A 99 12.89 -7.72 0.13
N ILE A 100 13.82 -8.20 -0.70
CA ILE A 100 14.10 -9.63 -0.85
C ILE A 100 14.49 -10.26 0.50
N GLN A 101 15.42 -9.61 1.23
CA GLN A 101 15.85 -10.10 2.54
C GLN A 101 14.69 -10.15 3.55
N SER A 102 13.80 -9.15 3.53
CA SER A 102 12.64 -9.09 4.42
C SER A 102 11.66 -10.22 4.14
N ILE A 103 11.42 -10.54 2.86
CA ILE A 103 10.57 -11.67 2.46
C ILE A 103 11.17 -12.99 2.94
N ALA A 104 12.46 -13.23 2.67
CA ALA A 104 13.13 -14.45 3.12
C ALA A 104 13.13 -14.58 4.66
N LEU A 105 13.32 -13.47 5.40
CA LEU A 105 13.29 -13.46 6.86
C LEU A 105 11.88 -13.76 7.42
N LEU A 106 10.82 -13.30 6.77
CA LEU A 106 9.45 -13.66 7.13
C LEU A 106 9.21 -15.16 6.94
N HIS A 107 9.84 -15.75 5.93
CA HIS A 107 9.78 -17.18 5.64
C HIS A 107 10.81 -18.03 6.42
N GLN A 108 11.51 -17.49 7.41
CA GLN A 108 12.63 -18.19 8.09
C GLN A 108 12.28 -19.57 8.67
N TYR A 109 11.03 -19.80 9.06
CA TYR A 109 10.56 -21.08 9.60
C TYR A 109 10.24 -22.13 8.52
N GLN A 110 10.20 -21.73 7.25
CA GLN A 110 10.09 -22.64 6.10
C GLN A 110 11.46 -22.92 5.44
N ARG A 111 12.55 -22.44 6.03
CA ARG A 111 13.92 -22.53 5.48
C ARG A 111 14.82 -23.36 6.39
N GLU A 112 15.86 -23.91 5.79
CA GLU A 112 16.96 -24.50 6.55
C GLU A 112 17.87 -23.38 7.10
N VAL A 113 18.14 -23.43 8.40
CA VAL A 113 19.09 -22.52 9.05
C VAL A 113 20.48 -23.10 8.93
N LYS A 114 21.36 -22.41 8.21
CA LYS A 114 22.76 -22.79 8.02
C LYS A 114 23.65 -22.07 9.01
N THR A 115 24.76 -22.70 9.37
CA THR A 115 25.78 -22.11 10.24
C THR A 115 27.12 -22.11 9.52
N VAL A 116 27.87 -21.02 9.69
CA VAL A 116 29.24 -20.91 9.20
C VAL A 116 30.12 -20.35 10.29
N GLU A 117 31.29 -20.97 10.48
CA GLU A 117 32.31 -20.46 11.38
C GLU A 117 33.33 -19.67 10.57
N HIS A 118 33.53 -18.40 10.94
CA HIS A 118 34.58 -17.57 10.35
C HIS A 118 35.35 -16.88 11.47
N ARG A 119 36.66 -17.13 11.55
CA ARG A 119 37.57 -16.54 12.55
C ARG A 119 37.07 -16.73 14.00
N GLY A 120 36.60 -17.93 14.33
CA GLY A 120 36.10 -18.28 15.66
C GLY A 120 34.73 -17.69 16.03
N THR A 121 34.03 -17.05 15.08
CA THR A 121 32.64 -16.58 15.26
C THR A 121 31.69 -17.45 14.45
N VAL A 122 30.69 -18.02 15.11
CA VAL A 122 29.60 -18.77 14.45
C VAL A 122 28.51 -17.80 14.03
N ILE A 123 28.15 -17.82 12.75
CA ILE A 123 27.09 -17.00 12.18
C ILE A 123 25.99 -17.91 11.67
N GLU A 124 24.77 -17.74 12.20
CA GLU A 124 23.56 -18.39 11.71
C GLU A 124 22.92 -17.55 10.61
N TYR A 125 22.59 -18.19 9.49
CA TYR A 125 21.96 -17.52 8.36
C TYR A 125 20.97 -18.41 7.62
N ILE A 126 20.06 -17.77 6.89
CA ILE A 126 19.19 -18.40 5.91
C ILE A 126 19.54 -17.89 4.51
N GLU A 127 19.22 -18.68 3.50
CA GLU A 127 19.42 -18.29 2.11
C GLU A 127 18.09 -17.86 1.47
N VAL A 128 18.18 -16.84 0.62
CA VAL A 128 17.09 -16.42 -0.26
C VAL A 128 16.82 -17.51 -1.29
N GLU A 129 15.55 -17.83 -1.52
CA GLU A 129 15.14 -18.69 -2.64
C GLU A 129 14.65 -17.85 -3.84
N ARG A 130 14.57 -18.51 -5.01
CA ARG A 130 14.07 -17.87 -6.24
C ARG A 130 12.63 -17.35 -6.08
N SER A 131 11.78 -18.04 -5.31
CA SER A 131 10.41 -17.62 -5.03
C SER A 131 10.33 -16.26 -4.33
N ASP A 132 11.27 -15.98 -3.41
CA ASP A 132 11.35 -14.69 -2.71
C ASP A 132 11.70 -13.55 -3.69
N ILE A 133 12.57 -13.82 -4.68
CA ILE A 133 12.93 -12.85 -5.73
C ILE A 133 11.75 -12.57 -6.65
N VAL A 134 10.98 -13.60 -7.02
CA VAL A 134 9.77 -13.42 -7.84
C VAL A 134 8.74 -12.55 -7.10
N LEU A 135 8.51 -12.83 -5.81
CA LEU A 135 7.61 -12.02 -5.00
C LEU A 135 8.13 -10.58 -4.84
N ALA A 136 9.42 -10.42 -4.58
CA ALA A 136 10.06 -9.11 -4.49
C ALA A 136 9.94 -8.33 -5.80
N ASN A 137 10.12 -8.99 -6.95
CA ASN A 137 9.93 -8.38 -8.27
C ASN A 137 8.51 -7.86 -8.43
N LYS A 138 7.49 -8.68 -8.12
CA LYS A 138 6.09 -8.27 -8.21
C LYS A 138 5.83 -6.99 -7.38
N LEU A 139 6.27 -6.98 -6.13
CA LEU A 139 6.09 -5.84 -5.23
C LEU A 139 6.94 -4.62 -5.66
N ALA A 140 8.15 -4.84 -6.14
CA ALA A 140 9.06 -3.79 -6.57
C ALA A 140 8.54 -3.07 -7.82
N HIS A 141 7.91 -3.77 -8.77
CA HIS A 141 7.30 -3.11 -9.93
C HIS A 141 6.19 -2.15 -9.49
N GLU A 142 5.33 -2.57 -8.56
CA GLU A 142 4.25 -1.71 -8.06
C GLU A 142 4.76 -0.49 -7.29
N ILE A 143 5.87 -0.62 -6.55
CA ILE A 143 6.35 0.42 -5.63
C ILE A 143 7.45 1.28 -6.25
N LEU A 144 8.50 0.66 -6.81
CA LEU A 144 9.68 1.33 -7.36
C LEU A 144 9.49 1.74 -8.82
N GLY A 145 8.72 1.00 -9.62
CA GLY A 145 8.37 1.38 -10.99
C GLY A 145 7.61 2.70 -11.06
N ARG A 146 6.82 3.01 -10.03
CA ARG A 146 6.10 4.29 -9.88
C ARG A 146 6.96 5.46 -9.42
N THR A 147 8.14 5.19 -8.85
CA THR A 147 9.02 6.25 -8.31
C THR A 147 10.15 6.64 -9.28
N LEU A 148 10.50 5.77 -10.23
CA LEU A 148 11.47 6.06 -11.30
C LEU A 148 10.86 6.84 -12.48
N ASP A 149 9.53 6.93 -12.53
CA ASP A 149 8.82 7.83 -13.42
C ASP A 149 8.99 9.28 -12.93
N GLU A 150 9.27 10.18 -13.87
CA GLU A 150 9.28 11.63 -13.61
C GLU A 150 7.84 12.16 -13.45
N MET A 151 6.86 11.34 -13.82
CA MET A 151 5.44 11.65 -13.71
C MET A 151 4.81 11.15 -12.40
N PRO A 152 4.14 12.03 -11.63
CA PRO A 152 3.38 11.62 -10.45
C PRO A 152 2.28 10.60 -10.78
N PRO A 153 1.95 9.65 -9.88
CA PRO A 153 1.00 8.57 -10.17
C PRO A 153 -0.37 9.05 -10.67
N GLN A 154 -0.87 10.14 -10.11
CA GLN A 154 -2.15 10.73 -10.55
C GLN A 154 -2.05 11.37 -11.93
N THR A 155 -0.92 12.00 -12.27
CA THR A 155 -0.67 12.53 -13.61
C THR A 155 -0.61 11.39 -14.63
N ARG A 156 0.02 10.26 -14.29
CA ARG A 156 0.05 9.05 -15.14
C ARG A 156 -1.37 8.49 -15.32
N LYS A 157 -2.15 8.34 -14.25
CA LYS A 157 -3.54 7.89 -14.33
C LYS A 157 -4.37 8.77 -15.27
N LEU A 158 -4.19 10.10 -15.21
CA LEU A 158 -4.85 11.02 -16.14
C LEU A 158 -4.40 10.80 -17.60
N LEU A 159 -3.11 10.60 -17.85
CA LEU A 159 -2.59 10.29 -19.19
C LEU A 159 -3.24 9.02 -19.77
N LEU A 160 -3.37 7.96 -18.96
CA LEU A 160 -4.04 6.72 -19.35
C LEU A 160 -5.51 6.94 -19.70
N LEU A 161 -6.22 7.73 -18.89
CA LEU A 161 -7.63 8.06 -19.11
C LEU A 161 -7.82 8.89 -20.38
N ILE A 162 -6.93 9.86 -20.65
CA ILE A 162 -6.94 10.63 -21.89
C ILE A 162 -6.71 9.69 -23.10
N GLN A 163 -5.73 8.79 -23.02
CA GLN A 163 -5.44 7.87 -24.11
C GLN A 163 -6.61 6.93 -24.39
N GLY A 164 -7.22 6.35 -23.34
CA GLY A 164 -8.41 5.50 -23.48
C GLY A 164 -9.58 6.25 -24.10
N TRP A 165 -9.86 7.45 -23.63
CA TRP A 165 -10.93 8.30 -24.15
C TRP A 165 -10.73 8.68 -25.64
N ILE A 166 -9.50 8.99 -26.05
CA ILE A 166 -9.18 9.27 -27.46
C ILE A 166 -9.34 8.00 -28.31
N LYS A 167 -8.86 6.84 -27.83
CA LYS A 167 -9.03 5.55 -28.53
C LYS A 167 -10.51 5.22 -28.76
N GLU A 168 -11.37 5.44 -27.77
CA GLU A 168 -12.81 5.24 -27.86
C GLU A 168 -13.50 6.18 -28.87
N SER A 169 -12.93 7.37 -29.11
CA SER A 169 -13.49 8.32 -30.07
C SER A 169 -13.36 7.88 -31.53
N GLY A 170 -12.46 6.93 -31.83
CA GLY A 170 -12.19 6.44 -33.19
C GLY A 170 -11.47 7.42 -34.12
N GLN A 171 -11.12 8.62 -33.64
CA GLN A 171 -10.38 9.62 -34.42
C GLN A 171 -8.86 9.41 -34.31
N PRO A 172 -8.09 9.78 -35.35
CA PRO A 172 -6.63 9.77 -35.25
C PRO A 172 -6.17 10.76 -34.19
N LYS A 173 -5.21 10.33 -33.38
CA LYS A 173 -4.72 11.05 -32.18
C LYS A 173 -4.28 12.49 -32.46
N THR A 174 -3.65 12.72 -33.62
CA THR A 174 -3.15 14.02 -34.09
C THR A 174 -4.25 15.00 -34.49
N GLU A 175 -5.46 14.51 -34.76
CA GLU A 175 -6.59 15.38 -35.12
C GLU A 175 -7.50 15.66 -33.92
N TYR A 176 -7.40 14.84 -32.88
CA TYR A 176 -8.25 14.94 -31.70
C TYR A 176 -7.81 16.06 -30.75
N HIS A 177 -8.45 17.21 -30.90
CA HIS A 177 -8.25 18.36 -30.01
C HIS A 177 -9.38 18.43 -28.98
N PHE A 178 -9.03 18.42 -27.70
CA PHE A 178 -10.01 18.51 -26.62
C PHE A 178 -9.75 19.69 -25.69
N THR A 179 -10.80 20.22 -25.10
CA THR A 179 -10.72 21.25 -24.06
C THR A 179 -10.71 20.62 -22.68
N ARG A 180 -10.22 21.36 -21.67
CA ARG A 180 -10.30 20.92 -20.26
C ARG A 180 -11.74 20.61 -19.83
N LYS A 181 -12.72 21.35 -20.36
CA LYS A 181 -14.15 21.12 -20.09
C LYS A 181 -14.59 19.75 -20.61
N GLN A 182 -14.31 19.44 -21.88
CA GLN A 182 -14.67 18.13 -22.47
C GLN A 182 -14.00 16.98 -21.72
N LEU A 183 -12.73 17.13 -21.36
CA LEU A 183 -12.02 16.11 -20.58
C LEU A 183 -12.64 15.93 -19.19
N ARG A 184 -13.06 17.01 -18.53
CA ARG A 184 -13.74 16.94 -17.23
C ARG A 184 -15.05 16.16 -17.32
N ASP A 185 -15.83 16.42 -18.35
CA ASP A 185 -17.12 15.77 -18.57
C ASP A 185 -16.93 14.27 -18.89
N ALA A 186 -15.81 13.89 -19.52
CA ALA A 186 -15.47 12.50 -19.82
C ALA A 186 -14.88 11.74 -18.61
N VAL A 187 -13.91 12.33 -17.91
CA VAL A 187 -13.08 11.62 -16.91
C VAL A 187 -13.57 11.85 -15.47
N GLN A 188 -14.49 12.80 -15.24
CA GLN A 188 -15.12 13.11 -13.95
C GLN A 188 -14.12 13.52 -12.84
N TRP A 189 -12.99 14.11 -13.22
CA TRP A 189 -12.01 14.69 -12.28
C TRP A 189 -12.34 16.13 -11.92
N GLY A 190 -11.88 16.63 -10.77
CA GLY A 190 -12.08 18.03 -10.38
C GLY A 190 -11.32 19.03 -11.27
N ASP A 191 -11.85 20.24 -11.46
CA ASP A 191 -11.20 21.26 -12.35
C ASP A 191 -9.79 21.63 -11.88
N THR A 192 -9.57 21.74 -10.57
CA THR A 192 -8.24 22.01 -9.99
C THR A 192 -7.26 20.89 -10.27
N GLN A 193 -7.68 19.63 -10.12
CA GLN A 193 -6.83 18.46 -10.41
C GLN A 193 -6.46 18.44 -11.89
N LEU A 194 -7.44 18.62 -12.78
CA LEU A 194 -7.18 18.69 -14.22
C LEU A 194 -6.24 19.84 -14.56
N LYS A 195 -6.40 21.02 -13.97
CA LYS A 195 -5.49 22.16 -14.20
C LYS A 195 -4.04 21.82 -13.83
N ILE A 196 -3.82 21.20 -12.67
CA ILE A 196 -2.48 20.83 -12.18
C ILE A 196 -1.87 19.73 -13.07
N HIS A 197 -2.60 18.65 -13.30
CA HIS A 197 -2.05 17.48 -14.00
C HIS A 197 -1.91 17.72 -15.51
N LEU A 198 -2.81 18.48 -16.15
CA LEU A 198 -2.63 18.87 -17.56
C LEU A 198 -1.42 19.78 -17.75
N ALA A 199 -1.16 20.71 -16.83
CA ALA A 199 0.04 21.54 -16.89
C ALA A 199 1.32 20.69 -16.86
N ARG A 200 1.40 19.70 -15.95
CA ARG A 200 2.53 18.76 -15.87
C ARG A 200 2.69 17.93 -17.14
N LEU A 201 1.59 17.45 -17.72
CA LEU A 201 1.64 16.68 -18.96
C LEU A 201 2.11 17.53 -20.15
N VAL A 202 1.81 18.83 -20.15
CA VAL A 202 2.35 19.77 -21.15
C VAL A 202 3.84 20.04 -20.90
N GLU A 203 4.25 20.26 -19.65
CA GLU A 203 5.66 20.46 -19.27
C GLU A 203 6.54 19.25 -19.59
N LEU A 204 6.01 18.04 -19.43
CA LEU A 204 6.67 16.78 -19.78
C LEU A 204 6.51 16.41 -21.27
N GLU A 205 5.94 17.30 -22.10
CA GLU A 205 5.75 17.13 -23.55
C GLU A 205 4.86 15.94 -23.97
N TYR A 206 4.05 15.40 -23.05
CA TYR A 206 3.05 14.36 -23.35
C TYR A 206 1.79 14.94 -24.02
N LEU A 207 1.50 16.22 -23.76
CA LEU A 207 0.39 16.97 -24.37
C LEU A 207 0.92 18.24 -25.05
N MET A 208 0.37 18.57 -26.21
CA MET A 208 0.56 19.89 -26.84
C MET A 208 -0.59 20.83 -26.48
N LEU A 209 -0.27 22.06 -26.08
CA LEU A 209 -1.24 23.09 -25.77
C LEU A 209 -1.44 24.01 -26.98
N HIS A 210 -2.66 24.05 -27.51
CA HIS A 210 -3.07 24.92 -28.61
C HIS A 210 -3.96 26.04 -28.10
N LYS A 211 -3.70 27.27 -28.52
CA LYS A 211 -4.58 28.41 -28.26
C LYS A 211 -5.52 28.61 -29.46
N ARG A 212 -6.83 28.44 -29.24
CA ARG A 212 -7.87 28.70 -30.25
C ARG A 212 -8.71 29.90 -29.80
N GLY A 213 -8.24 31.11 -30.15
CA GLY A 213 -8.86 32.36 -29.70
C GLY A 213 -8.72 32.55 -28.19
N LEU A 214 -9.85 32.53 -27.47
CA LEU A 214 -9.92 32.65 -26.00
C LEU A 214 -9.86 31.31 -25.27
N THR A 215 -9.89 30.19 -25.99
CA THR A 215 -9.90 28.85 -25.38
C THR A 215 -8.56 28.13 -25.58
N PHE A 216 -8.28 27.22 -24.65
CA PHE A 216 -7.14 26.32 -24.72
C PHE A 216 -7.63 24.92 -25.08
N CYS A 217 -7.01 24.34 -26.10
CA CYS A 217 -7.20 22.96 -26.51
C CYS A 217 -5.91 22.19 -26.28
N TYR A 218 -6.04 20.90 -26.00
CA TYR A 218 -4.96 19.97 -25.79
C TYR A 218 -4.98 18.93 -26.91
N GLU A 219 -3.80 18.51 -27.32
CA GLU A 219 -3.58 17.40 -28.25
C GLU A 219 -2.66 16.39 -27.57
N LEU A 220 -2.95 15.11 -27.69
CA LEU A 220 -2.10 14.05 -27.12
C LEU A 220 -0.91 13.81 -28.06
N LEU A 221 0.32 13.87 -27.56
CA LEU A 221 1.54 13.54 -28.31
C LEU A 221 2.09 12.15 -27.96
N PHE A 222 1.72 11.61 -26.80
CA PHE A 222 2.26 10.34 -26.30
C PHE A 222 1.84 9.09 -27.11
N ASP A 223 2.78 8.47 -27.83
CA ASP A 223 2.57 7.26 -28.66
C ASP A 223 2.81 5.94 -27.92
N GLY A 224 3.25 6.01 -26.65
CA GLY A 224 3.57 4.81 -25.89
C GLY A 224 2.34 3.94 -25.61
N ASP A 225 2.56 2.63 -25.58
CA ASP A 225 1.54 1.70 -25.15
C ASP A 225 1.39 1.82 -23.64
N ALA A 226 0.36 2.50 -23.19
CA ALA A 226 0.21 2.84 -21.78
C ALA A 226 -0.36 1.67 -20.95
N GLN A 227 -0.71 0.57 -21.63
CA GLN A 227 -0.90 -0.75 -21.01
C GLN A 227 0.41 -1.54 -20.86
N SER A 228 1.48 -1.13 -21.55
CA SER A 228 2.79 -1.61 -21.16
C SER A 228 3.09 -0.94 -19.82
N ASP A 229 2.96 -1.73 -18.75
CA ASP A 229 3.37 -1.40 -17.39
C ASP A 229 4.91 -1.28 -17.31
N ASN A 230 5.52 -0.80 -18.40
CA ASN A 230 6.94 -0.82 -18.71
C ASN A 230 7.63 0.41 -18.15
N ALA A 231 7.24 0.83 -16.95
CA ALA A 231 8.26 1.07 -15.94
C ALA A 231 8.75 -0.30 -15.43
N TYR A 232 9.13 -1.20 -16.36
CA TYR A 232 10.11 -2.21 -16.05
C TYR A 232 11.26 -1.40 -15.48
N LEU A 233 11.64 -1.68 -14.24
CA LEU A 233 13.00 -1.39 -13.84
C LEU A 233 13.87 -2.10 -14.87
N CYS A 234 14.33 -1.38 -15.89
CA CYS A 234 15.18 -1.95 -16.92
C CYS A 234 16.38 -2.53 -16.17
N GLY A 235 16.52 -3.85 -16.20
CA GLY A 235 17.60 -4.55 -15.50
C GLY A 235 17.21 -5.37 -14.28
N LEU A 236 15.94 -5.41 -13.83
CA LEU A 236 15.50 -6.53 -12.99
C LEU A 236 15.54 -7.80 -13.86
N ILE A 237 16.62 -8.57 -13.72
CA ILE A 237 16.77 -9.83 -14.44
C ILE A 237 15.64 -10.76 -14.03
N ASN A 238 14.79 -11.13 -14.99
CA ASN A 238 14.05 -12.37 -14.91
C ASN A 238 15.08 -13.49 -14.93
N ILE A 239 15.27 -14.19 -13.82
CA ILE A 239 16.18 -15.33 -13.76
C ILE A 239 15.77 -16.28 -14.89
N PRO A 240 16.63 -16.62 -15.87
CA PRO A 240 16.24 -17.13 -17.20
C PRO A 240 15.63 -18.55 -17.26
N GLU A 241 15.09 -19.06 -16.16
CA GLU A 241 14.43 -20.38 -16.11
C GLU A 241 12.99 -20.32 -15.60
N ALA A 242 12.47 -19.12 -15.29
CA ALA A 242 11.06 -18.92 -15.00
C ALA A 242 10.35 -18.39 -16.24
N SER A 243 10.16 -19.25 -17.24
CA SER A 243 9.10 -19.03 -18.23
C SER A 243 7.77 -18.93 -17.46
N PRO A 244 6.91 -17.92 -17.74
CA PRO A 244 5.63 -17.73 -17.05
C PRO A 244 4.65 -18.89 -17.27
N GLU A 245 4.98 -19.87 -18.11
CA GLU A 245 4.14 -21.03 -18.44
C GLU A 245 4.50 -22.33 -17.70
N THR A 246 5.53 -22.35 -16.84
CA THR A 246 5.96 -23.59 -16.15
C THR A 246 6.22 -23.46 -14.66
N VAL A 247 5.58 -22.50 -13.99
CA VAL A 247 5.33 -22.66 -12.55
C VAL A 247 4.13 -23.59 -12.41
N LYS A 248 4.37 -24.91 -12.49
CA LYS A 248 3.45 -25.88 -11.89
C LYS A 248 3.48 -25.60 -10.40
N ILE A 249 2.45 -24.90 -9.92
CA ILE A 249 2.13 -24.75 -8.49
C ILE A 249 2.09 -26.17 -7.93
N THR A 250 3.16 -26.57 -7.24
CA THR A 250 3.11 -27.83 -6.50
C THR A 250 2.29 -27.59 -5.25
N GLU A 251 1.64 -28.61 -4.72
CA GLU A 251 0.74 -28.50 -3.56
C GLU A 251 1.38 -27.85 -2.32
N LYS A 252 2.71 -27.70 -2.28
CA LYS A 252 3.47 -26.97 -1.26
C LYS A 252 3.48 -25.44 -1.41
N ASP A 253 3.30 -24.91 -2.63
CA ASP A 253 3.35 -23.46 -2.90
C ASP A 253 2.01 -22.77 -2.65
N ASN A 254 0.97 -23.55 -2.34
CA ASN A 254 -0.41 -23.08 -2.20
C ASN A 254 -0.83 -22.83 -0.74
N TYR A 255 0.13 -22.68 0.19
CA TYR A 255 -0.16 -22.51 1.61
C TYR A 255 -1.08 -21.32 1.90
N ASP A 256 -0.96 -20.22 1.13
CA ASP A 256 -1.79 -19.02 1.28
C ASP A 256 -3.22 -19.16 0.73
N SER A 257 -3.51 -20.18 -0.07
CA SER A 257 -4.87 -20.41 -0.57
C SER A 257 -5.83 -20.99 0.48
N ALA A 258 -5.32 -21.38 1.67
CA ALA A 258 -6.03 -22.17 2.66
C ALA A 258 -6.20 -21.49 4.05
N ARG A 259 -6.38 -20.16 4.14
CA ARG A 259 -6.91 -19.46 5.33
C ARG A 259 -7.37 -18.04 4.95
N SER A 260 -8.55 -17.51 5.27
CA SER A 260 -9.58 -17.85 6.26
C SER A 260 -10.94 -17.40 5.71
N GLY A 261 -11.97 -18.26 5.76
CA GLY A 261 -13.36 -17.85 5.45
C GLY A 261 -14.24 -18.78 4.62
N GLY A 262 -13.82 -20.00 4.28
CA GLY A 262 -14.59 -20.84 3.35
C GLY A 262 -14.49 -22.35 3.59
N ASN A 263 -14.84 -22.85 4.78
CA ASN A 263 -15.12 -24.27 4.97
C ASN A 263 -16.49 -24.45 5.62
N GLU A 264 -17.45 -24.99 4.87
CA GLU A 264 -18.87 -25.19 5.26
C GLU A 264 -19.10 -26.31 6.29
N LYS A 265 -18.04 -26.96 6.80
CA LYS A 265 -18.20 -28.03 7.80
C LYS A 265 -18.00 -27.49 9.21
N ARG A 266 -19.10 -26.99 9.78
CA ARG A 266 -19.25 -26.69 11.21
C ARG A 266 -18.84 -27.92 12.04
N SER A 267 -17.80 -27.79 12.87
CA SER A 267 -17.54 -28.73 13.95
C SER A 267 -18.67 -28.61 14.99
N ALA A 268 -19.25 -29.74 15.38
CA ALA A 268 -20.35 -29.81 16.34
C ALA A 268 -19.98 -29.18 17.70
N SER A 269 -20.96 -28.57 18.39
CA SER A 269 -20.73 -27.98 19.71
C SER A 269 -20.48 -29.07 20.75
N GLY A 270 -19.23 -29.21 21.20
CA GLY A 270 -18.89 -30.05 22.35
C GLY A 270 -19.29 -29.38 23.66
N ARG A 271 -20.60 -29.37 24.00
CA ARG A 271 -21.04 -29.14 25.39
C ARG A 271 -21.05 -30.48 26.11
N GLY A 272 -20.04 -30.72 26.94
CA GLY A 272 -20.07 -31.77 27.96
C GLY A 272 -20.86 -31.31 29.18
N ALA A 273 -21.85 -32.08 29.58
CA ALA A 273 -22.67 -31.86 30.76
C ALA A 273 -21.94 -32.27 32.05
N VAL A 274 -21.84 -31.33 32.99
CA VAL A 274 -21.65 -31.54 34.45
C VAL A 274 -22.03 -30.20 35.09
N GLY A 275 -22.89 -30.06 36.09
CA GLY A 275 -23.42 -30.96 37.11
C GLY A 275 -23.63 -30.05 38.32
N GLY A 276 -24.85 -29.99 38.87
CA GLY A 276 -25.31 -28.89 39.72
C GLY A 276 -24.62 -28.77 41.08
N ARG A 277 -24.58 -27.54 41.60
CA ARG A 277 -24.65 -27.28 43.03
C ARG A 277 -25.32 -25.94 43.30
N SER A 278 -26.36 -26.03 44.12
CA SER A 278 -27.17 -24.99 44.72
C SER A 278 -26.37 -24.12 45.68
N ASP A 279 -26.68 -22.83 45.74
CA ASP A 279 -27.06 -22.22 47.02
C ASP A 279 -27.96 -20.99 46.84
N LYS A 280 -29.00 -20.97 47.68
CA LYS A 280 -30.03 -19.93 47.80
C LYS A 280 -29.48 -18.74 48.59
N ALA A 281 -29.84 -17.53 48.18
CA ALA A 281 -30.42 -16.55 49.09
C ALA A 281 -31.19 -15.47 48.30
N ILE A 282 -32.50 -15.44 48.54
CA ILE A 282 -33.44 -14.44 48.09
C ILE A 282 -33.31 -13.21 49.00
N THR A 283 -33.32 -12.01 48.46
CA THR A 283 -34.04 -10.90 49.11
C THR A 283 -34.50 -9.86 48.08
N THR A 284 -35.79 -9.61 48.13
CA THR A 284 -36.57 -8.68 47.33
C THR A 284 -36.48 -7.26 47.87
N LYS A 285 -36.55 -6.24 47.00
CA LYS A 285 -37.62 -5.22 47.00
C LYS A 285 -37.45 -4.19 45.87
N ALA A 286 -38.59 -3.83 45.30
CA ALA A 286 -38.80 -2.89 44.22
C ALA A 286 -38.89 -1.43 44.72
N SER A 287 -38.66 -0.45 43.82
CA SER A 287 -39.62 0.62 43.46
C SER A 287 -38.95 1.91 42.96
N ALA A 288 -39.23 2.24 41.70
CA ALA A 288 -39.56 3.53 41.07
C ALA A 288 -38.92 4.85 41.53
N GLY A 289 -38.44 5.64 40.55
CA GLY A 289 -38.33 7.09 40.64
C GLY A 289 -37.71 7.74 39.39
N LYS A 290 -38.54 8.43 38.59
CA LYS A 290 -38.16 9.25 37.42
C LYS A 290 -37.30 10.46 37.83
N GLY A 291 -36.40 10.91 36.92
CA GLY A 291 -35.80 12.24 36.98
C GLY A 291 -34.79 12.50 35.86
N SER A 292 -35.19 13.30 34.88
CA SER A 292 -34.42 13.72 33.70
C SER A 292 -33.51 14.95 33.99
N VAL A 293 -32.20 14.83 33.70
CA VAL A 293 -31.28 15.70 32.88
C VAL A 293 -31.18 17.23 33.22
N PRO A 294 -30.12 18.03 32.88
CA PRO A 294 -28.70 17.80 32.46
C PRO A 294 -27.66 18.58 33.32
N SER A 295 -26.36 18.44 33.02
CA SER A 295 -25.36 19.55 32.90
C SER A 295 -23.96 19.16 33.42
N GLY A 296 -22.91 19.48 32.66
CA GLY A 296 -21.54 19.47 33.19
C GLY A 296 -20.43 19.17 32.18
N ARG A 297 -20.25 20.03 31.16
CA ARG A 297 -18.99 20.09 30.40
C ARG A 297 -17.85 20.48 31.36
N VAL A 298 -16.83 19.64 31.49
CA VAL A 298 -15.56 20.02 32.12
C VAL A 298 -14.55 20.33 31.03
N ASN A 299 -14.39 21.62 30.71
CA ASN A 299 -13.25 22.15 29.97
C ASN A 299 -12.11 22.40 30.97
N GLY A 300 -11.06 21.57 30.92
CA GLY A 300 -9.81 21.82 31.64
C GLY A 300 -9.03 22.96 31.00
N LYS A 301 -9.03 24.13 31.66
CA LYS A 301 -8.06 25.21 31.44
C LYS A 301 -6.73 24.81 32.06
N SER A 302 -5.65 24.80 31.28
CA SER A 302 -4.28 24.80 31.80
C SER A 302 -3.73 26.23 31.72
N THR A 303 -3.24 26.72 32.85
CA THR A 303 -2.64 28.03 33.08
C THR A 303 -1.13 27.94 32.94
N VAL A 304 -0.53 28.72 32.05
CA VAL A 304 0.92 29.02 32.07
C VAL A 304 1.07 30.54 31.94
N PRO A 305 1.72 31.24 32.89
CA PRO A 305 2.02 32.66 32.74
C PRO A 305 3.31 32.86 31.94
N ALA A 306 3.27 33.77 30.97
CA ALA A 306 4.44 34.26 30.25
C ALA A 306 5.10 35.40 31.03
N THR A 307 6.40 35.30 31.29
CA THR A 307 7.23 36.36 31.87
C THR A 307 7.96 37.13 30.76
N HIS A 308 7.77 38.45 30.75
CA HIS A 308 8.52 39.41 29.96
C HIS A 308 9.91 39.70 30.55
N GLY A 309 10.89 39.99 29.70
CA GLY A 309 12.15 40.62 30.11
C GLY A 309 13.17 40.82 28.98
N LYS A 310 13.14 41.97 28.31
CA LYS A 310 14.31 42.59 27.61
C LYS A 310 15.09 43.46 28.63
N PRO A 311 16.39 43.75 28.42
CA PRO A 311 16.83 44.96 27.68
C PRO A 311 18.08 44.72 26.78
N ILE A 312 18.17 45.24 25.53
CA ILE A 312 18.83 46.49 25.06
C ILE A 312 20.10 46.90 25.85
N VAL A 313 21.31 46.92 25.26
CA VAL A 313 22.12 48.07 24.73
C VAL A 313 23.61 47.55 24.75
N PRO A 314 24.61 48.07 23.99
CA PRO A 314 24.64 49.21 23.07
C PRO A 314 24.75 48.85 21.58
#